data_AF-A0A934DW22-F1
#
_entry.id   AF-A0A934DW22-F1
#
_cell.length_a   1.000
_cell.length_b   1.000
_cell.length_c   1.000
_cell.angle_alpha   90.00
_cell.angle_beta   90.00
_cell.angle_gamma   90.00
#
_symmetry.space_group_name_H-M   'P 1'
#
loop_
_entity.id
_entity.type
_entity.pdbx_description
1 polymer ?
#
loop_
_entity_poly.entity_id
_entity_poly.type
_entity_poly.pdbx_seq_one_letter_code
_entity_poly.pdbx_strand_id
1 'polypeptide(L)'
;MRTSLKRSLAVTLCALAMPTLWLACGGGDETDPGLDASVAPRDASQQGGSDATTQAGLDAAGQAGLDAAGQAGLDAAAQAGQDASTPVGPDAGGGDDGYGKIDTIDFTTPYLLDFAQLNDQAYQQAHQNGFIQGAAFTGTYTSTGKAIPPAGSSTIALGAHGAGQNPFVGVIQQSVSGQTVVNPIVQMQFYSDTITPGANPIGLTESDKAMLFIMDSQGSSSCIAAIGVGSINVGAAGNTTAEGGSISFTGSNVLLYHPTNTPYGDISAQITAQGETVCPKQ
;
A
#
# COMPACT_ATOMS: atom_id res chain seq x y z
N MET A 1 34.73 -27.40 9.67
CA MET A 1 34.46 -26.75 8.37
C MET A 1 33.39 -25.69 8.59
N ARG A 2 33.84 -24.46 8.87
CA ARG A 2 33.04 -23.25 9.00
C ARG A 2 33.49 -22.36 7.86
N THR A 3 32.61 -22.03 6.92
CA THR A 3 32.63 -20.82 6.05
C THR A 3 31.67 -21.03 4.88
N SER A 4 30.43 -20.52 4.98
CA SER A 4 29.71 -19.87 3.87
C SER A 4 28.34 -19.39 4.34
N LEU A 5 28.32 -18.52 5.35
CA LEU A 5 27.10 -17.88 5.85
C LEU A 5 27.48 -16.46 6.30
N LYS A 6 27.75 -15.56 5.35
CA LYS A 6 28.08 -14.14 5.64
C LYS A 6 28.07 -13.18 4.44
N ARG A 7 27.41 -13.52 3.32
CA ARG A 7 27.28 -12.62 2.17
C ARG A 7 25.84 -12.60 1.67
N SER A 8 24.93 -12.08 2.48
CA SER A 8 23.65 -11.53 2.01
C SER A 8 23.04 -10.63 3.09
N LEU A 9 23.86 -9.73 3.65
CA LEU A 9 23.45 -8.78 4.69
C LEU A 9 24.30 -7.52 4.55
N ALA A 10 24.11 -6.78 3.45
CA ALA A 10 24.71 -5.46 3.22
C ALA A 10 24.16 -4.80 1.93
N VAL A 11 22.84 -4.66 1.82
CA VAL A 11 22.20 -3.56 1.06
C VAL A 11 20.95 -3.21 1.89
N THR A 12 20.63 -1.93 2.00
CA THR A 12 19.58 -1.35 2.87
C THR A 12 20.04 -0.97 4.28
N LEU A 13 21.01 -0.04 4.34
CA LEU A 13 21.12 0.94 5.44
C LEU A 13 21.89 2.17 4.93
N CYS A 14 21.22 3.33 4.92
CA CYS A 14 21.58 4.71 4.50
C CYS A 14 20.72 5.17 3.30
N ALA A 15 19.87 6.22 3.38
CA ALA A 15 20.05 7.45 4.12
C ALA A 15 18.71 8.06 4.59
N LEU A 16 18.50 8.06 5.90
CA LEU A 16 17.76 9.09 6.62
C LEU A 16 18.80 9.87 7.43
N ALA A 17 19.23 11.04 6.93
CA ALA A 17 19.87 12.09 7.71
C ALA A 17 20.06 13.33 6.83
N MET A 18 19.17 14.33 6.94
CA MET A 18 19.48 15.60 7.62
C MET A 18 18.41 16.69 7.39
N PRO A 19 18.29 17.64 8.34
CA PRO A 19 17.21 18.62 8.42
C PRO A 19 17.56 19.97 7.77
N THR A 20 16.50 20.73 7.44
CA THR A 20 16.42 22.20 7.41
C THR A 20 17.70 23.00 7.09
N LEU A 21 17.73 23.62 5.90
CA LEU A 21 18.30 24.97 5.78
C LEU A 21 17.64 25.74 4.64
N TRP A 22 16.84 26.76 5.02
CA TRP A 22 16.57 27.92 4.20
C TRP A 22 17.90 28.59 3.83
N LEU A 23 18.15 28.79 2.54
CA LEU A 23 19.08 29.83 2.10
C LEU A 23 18.39 30.71 1.07
N ALA A 24 18.15 31.94 1.53
CA ALA A 24 17.77 33.07 0.72
C ALA A 24 18.79 33.30 -0.39
N CYS A 25 18.31 33.55 -1.60
CA CYS A 25 19.11 34.10 -2.70
C CYS A 25 18.68 35.56 -2.85
N GLY A 26 19.56 36.49 -2.49
CA GLY A 26 19.35 37.93 -2.62
C GLY A 26 20.66 38.68 -2.90
N GLY A 27 20.57 39.65 -3.83
CA GLY A 27 21.57 40.68 -4.16
C GLY A 27 22.52 40.29 -5.29
N GLY A 28 22.39 40.80 -6.51
CA GLY A 28 22.85 42.14 -6.98
C GLY A 28 24.16 41.92 -7.78
N ASP A 29 24.43 42.43 -8.98
CA ASP A 29 24.26 43.78 -9.49
C ASP A 29 24.52 43.82 -11.02
N GLU A 30 23.75 44.67 -11.71
CA GLU A 30 24.00 45.48 -12.92
C GLU A 30 24.72 44.92 -14.18
N THR A 31 24.00 44.91 -15.30
CA THR A 31 24.15 45.94 -16.38
C THR A 31 23.08 45.79 -17.49
N ASP A 32 22.25 46.83 -17.62
CA ASP A 32 21.37 47.15 -18.77
C ASP A 32 22.20 48.01 -19.77
N PRO A 33 21.85 48.21 -21.06
CA PRO A 33 20.61 48.90 -21.45
C PRO A 33 19.88 48.34 -22.69
N GLY A 34 18.56 48.24 -22.56
CA GLY A 34 17.62 48.96 -23.42
C GLY A 34 16.97 48.18 -24.56
N LEU A 35 15.63 48.13 -24.53
CA LEU A 35 14.77 48.80 -25.50
C LEU A 35 13.27 48.69 -25.10
N ASP A 36 12.68 49.88 -25.06
CA ASP A 36 11.28 50.32 -24.95
C ASP A 36 10.18 49.41 -25.55
N ALA A 37 9.12 49.11 -24.76
CA ALA A 37 7.73 49.43 -25.11
C ALA A 37 6.71 48.92 -24.06
N SER A 38 6.02 49.87 -23.46
CA SER A 38 4.75 49.83 -22.71
C SER A 38 3.76 48.67 -22.96
N VAL A 39 3.19 48.07 -21.89
CA VAL A 39 1.74 47.93 -21.59
C VAL A 39 1.54 47.44 -20.12
N ALA A 40 0.52 47.99 -19.46
CA ALA A 40 0.09 47.85 -18.05
C ALA A 40 -0.33 46.43 -17.58
N PRO A 41 -0.52 46.19 -16.25
CA PRO A 41 -0.56 44.85 -15.67
C PRO A 41 -1.92 44.17 -15.83
N ARG A 42 -1.91 42.84 -16.08
CA ARG A 42 -3.08 41.98 -15.88
C ARG A 42 -2.79 41.03 -14.72
N ASP A 43 -3.76 40.99 -13.81
CA ASP A 43 -3.88 40.00 -12.74
C ASP A 43 -3.56 38.58 -13.23
N ALA A 44 -2.56 37.97 -12.60
CA ALA A 44 -2.36 36.53 -12.60
C ALA A 44 -2.48 36.04 -11.15
N SER A 45 -3.70 36.06 -10.63
CA SER A 45 -4.08 35.20 -9.52
C SER A 45 -4.82 33.98 -10.12
N GLN A 46 -4.50 32.80 -9.59
CA GLN A 46 -5.06 31.48 -9.94
C GLN A 46 -4.30 30.66 -10.99
N GLN A 47 -3.20 30.05 -10.56
CA GLN A 47 -2.83 28.68 -10.95
C GLN A 47 -1.71 28.19 -10.01
N GLY A 48 -2.10 27.59 -8.89
CA GLY A 48 -1.15 27.06 -7.91
C GLY A 48 -1.90 26.61 -6.67
N GLY A 49 -2.39 25.37 -6.66
CA GLY A 49 -3.15 24.90 -5.50
C GLY A 49 -3.46 23.41 -5.43
N SER A 50 -3.37 22.65 -6.51
CA SER A 50 -3.90 21.26 -6.51
C SER A 50 -2.86 20.17 -6.71
N ASP A 51 -1.70 20.48 -7.31
CA ASP A 51 -0.80 19.42 -7.81
C ASP A 51 0.36 19.09 -6.85
N ALA A 52 0.63 19.95 -5.87
CA ALA A 52 1.72 19.75 -4.90
C ALA A 52 1.29 18.96 -3.64
N THR A 53 -0.01 18.80 -3.40
CA THR A 53 -0.55 18.19 -2.17
C THR A 53 -0.58 16.67 -2.21
N THR A 54 -0.78 16.09 -3.40
CA THR A 54 -0.80 14.64 -3.62
C THR A 54 0.58 13.98 -3.47
N GLN A 55 1.64 14.75 -3.78
CA GLN A 55 2.99 14.24 -3.96
C GLN A 55 3.72 13.92 -2.65
N ALA A 56 3.50 14.69 -1.58
CA ALA A 56 4.31 14.61 -0.35
C ALA A 56 3.87 13.49 0.62
N GLY A 57 2.69 12.91 0.44
CA GLY A 57 2.17 11.85 1.31
C GLY A 57 2.71 10.45 1.00
N LEU A 58 3.15 10.21 -0.24
CA LEU A 58 3.49 8.86 -0.71
C LEU A 58 4.89 8.40 -0.25
N ASP A 59 5.81 9.34 -0.03
CA ASP A 59 7.26 9.10 0.00
C ASP A 59 7.82 8.36 1.25
N ALA A 60 7.03 8.12 2.30
CA ALA A 60 7.56 7.51 3.55
C ALA A 60 6.74 6.33 4.10
N ALA A 61 5.42 6.38 4.01
CA ALA A 61 4.55 5.36 4.63
C ALA A 61 4.15 4.24 3.64
N GLY A 62 4.16 4.51 2.33
CA GLY A 62 3.83 3.53 1.29
C GLY A 62 4.86 2.41 1.22
N GLN A 63 6.14 2.75 1.05
CA GLN A 63 7.21 1.77 0.93
C GLN A 63 7.40 0.91 2.20
N ALA A 64 7.31 1.51 3.39
CA ALA A 64 7.43 0.79 4.65
C ALA A 64 6.27 -0.18 4.91
N GLY A 65 5.12 -0.02 4.25
CA GLY A 65 4.06 -1.04 4.25
C GLY A 65 4.33 -2.15 3.23
N LEU A 66 4.88 -1.78 2.05
CA LEU A 66 4.97 -2.67 0.90
C LEU A 66 6.19 -3.61 0.91
N ASP A 67 7.38 -3.11 1.26
CA ASP A 67 8.60 -3.93 1.39
C ASP A 67 8.43 -4.97 2.50
N ALA A 68 7.60 -4.61 3.46
CA ALA A 68 7.41 -5.26 4.73
C ALA A 68 6.34 -6.37 4.62
N ALA A 69 5.13 -6.04 4.14
CA ALA A 69 4.07 -7.02 3.95
C ALA A 69 4.24 -7.91 2.70
N GLY A 70 4.95 -7.45 1.67
CA GLY A 70 5.07 -8.17 0.40
C GLY A 70 5.97 -9.41 0.44
N GLN A 71 7.09 -9.35 1.18
CA GLN A 71 7.95 -10.51 1.44
C GLN A 71 7.40 -11.38 2.57
N ALA A 72 6.87 -10.75 3.63
CA ALA A 72 6.25 -11.45 4.74
C ALA A 72 5.04 -12.30 4.31
N GLY A 73 4.16 -11.72 3.50
CA GLY A 73 2.92 -12.39 3.10
C GLY A 73 3.10 -13.64 2.24
N LEU A 74 4.11 -13.64 1.35
CA LEU A 74 4.43 -14.79 0.50
C LEU A 74 5.00 -15.96 1.32
N ASP A 75 5.91 -15.68 2.25
CA ASP A 75 6.54 -16.71 3.08
C ASP A 75 5.61 -17.17 4.23
N ALA A 76 4.73 -16.29 4.72
CA ALA A 76 3.78 -16.62 5.79
C ALA A 76 2.71 -17.57 5.27
N ALA A 77 2.24 -17.35 4.03
CA ALA A 77 1.29 -18.26 3.40
C ALA A 77 1.93 -19.63 3.11
N ALA A 78 3.20 -19.65 2.68
CA ALA A 78 3.95 -20.88 2.46
C ALA A 78 4.26 -21.67 3.76
N GLN A 79 4.41 -21.00 4.91
CA GLN A 79 4.63 -21.65 6.20
C GLN A 79 3.32 -22.02 6.91
N ALA A 80 2.29 -21.16 6.85
CA ALA A 80 0.96 -21.47 7.37
C ALA A 80 0.34 -22.66 6.63
N GLY A 81 0.56 -22.78 5.31
CA GLY A 81 0.13 -23.95 4.52
C GLY A 81 0.81 -25.27 4.91
N GLN A 82 2.05 -25.23 5.39
CA GLN A 82 2.79 -26.43 5.81
C GLN A 82 2.44 -26.90 7.23
N ASP A 83 2.21 -25.98 8.17
CA ASP A 83 1.82 -26.33 9.55
C ASP A 83 0.29 -26.51 9.74
N ALA A 84 -0.55 -25.99 8.83
CA ALA A 84 -2.01 -26.14 8.88
C ALA A 84 -2.52 -27.48 8.30
N SER A 85 -1.76 -28.57 8.43
CA SER A 85 -2.14 -29.92 7.96
C SER A 85 -3.37 -30.52 8.66
N THR A 86 -4.01 -29.78 9.56
CA THR A 86 -5.39 -30.02 9.98
C THR A 86 -6.17 -28.70 9.97
N PRO A 87 -7.18 -28.55 9.09
CA PRO A 87 -8.23 -27.57 9.35
C PRO A 87 -8.84 -27.95 10.69
N VAL A 88 -8.62 -27.12 11.72
CA VAL A 88 -9.45 -27.21 12.91
C VAL A 88 -10.87 -26.92 12.41
N GLY A 89 -11.75 -27.92 12.50
CA GLY A 89 -13.17 -27.74 12.18
C GLY A 89 -13.76 -26.56 12.95
N PRO A 90 -14.93 -26.05 12.53
CA PRO A 90 -15.53 -24.85 13.12
C PRO A 90 -16.04 -25.17 14.53
N ASP A 91 -15.15 -25.19 15.50
CA ASP A 91 -15.44 -25.28 16.94
C ASP A 91 -14.35 -24.53 17.72
N ALA A 92 -14.35 -23.21 17.54
CA ALA A 92 -13.83 -22.26 18.53
C ALA A 92 -14.92 -21.20 18.75
N GLY A 93 -15.68 -21.39 19.82
CA GLY A 93 -16.90 -20.66 20.10
C GLY A 93 -16.72 -19.16 20.35
N GLY A 94 -17.75 -18.41 19.96
CA GLY A 94 -18.21 -17.25 20.71
C GLY A 94 -17.60 -15.91 20.33
N GLY A 95 -17.94 -15.43 19.12
CA GLY A 95 -17.83 -14.04 18.73
C GLY A 95 -17.85 -13.87 17.21
N ASP A 96 -19.04 -13.86 16.61
CA ASP A 96 -19.31 -13.74 15.17
C ASP A 96 -18.91 -12.41 14.51
N ASP A 97 -18.09 -11.58 15.16
CA ASP A 97 -17.83 -10.21 14.72
C ASP A 97 -16.34 -10.03 14.50
N GLY A 98 -15.85 -10.34 13.28
CA GLY A 98 -14.44 -10.15 12.90
C GLY A 98 -13.86 -8.82 13.40
N TYR A 99 -12.54 -8.76 13.59
CA TYR A 99 -11.82 -7.54 14.00
C TYR A 99 -12.15 -6.32 13.11
N GLY A 100 -12.70 -6.55 11.93
CA GLY A 100 -13.45 -5.59 11.14
C GLY A 100 -14.06 -6.26 9.91
N LYS A 101 -14.44 -5.43 8.94
CA LYS A 101 -14.91 -5.90 7.64
C LYS A 101 -14.64 -4.85 6.57
N ILE A 102 -14.24 -5.28 5.38
CA ILE A 102 -14.36 -4.47 4.16
C ILE A 102 -15.76 -4.68 3.57
N ASP A 103 -16.57 -3.63 3.61
CA ASP A 103 -17.91 -3.61 3.05
C ASP A 103 -17.90 -3.62 1.53
N THR A 104 -16.99 -2.85 0.92
CA THR A 104 -16.92 -2.71 -0.53
C THR A 104 -15.48 -2.65 -1.00
N ILE A 105 -15.22 -3.39 -2.07
CA ILE A 105 -14.02 -3.33 -2.88
C ILE A 105 -14.47 -2.96 -4.28
N ASP A 106 -13.97 -1.86 -4.81
CA ASP A 106 -14.19 -1.42 -6.18
C ASP A 106 -12.93 -0.72 -6.67
N PHE A 107 -12.12 -1.46 -7.43
CA PHE A 107 -10.86 -0.95 -7.94
C PHE A 107 -10.79 -1.19 -9.43
N THR A 108 -10.45 -0.13 -10.17
CA THR A 108 -10.13 -0.20 -11.59
C THR A 108 -8.98 0.75 -11.88
N THR A 109 -7.91 0.23 -12.46
CA THR A 109 -6.83 1.05 -13.02
C THR A 109 -6.55 0.67 -14.47
N PRO A 110 -6.45 1.67 -15.38
CA PRO A 110 -6.00 1.44 -16.74
C PRO A 110 -4.48 1.30 -16.84
N TYR A 111 -3.74 1.55 -15.77
CA TYR A 111 -2.27 1.58 -15.75
C TYR A 111 -1.71 1.03 -14.43
N LEU A 112 -1.01 -0.09 -14.51
CA LEU A 112 -0.19 -0.62 -13.43
C LEU A 112 1.16 0.10 -13.44
N LEU A 113 1.46 0.78 -12.34
CA LEU A 113 2.73 1.45 -12.12
C LEU A 113 3.86 0.42 -11.93
N ASP A 114 5.11 0.84 -12.13
CA ASP A 114 6.28 0.08 -11.71
C ASP A 114 6.47 0.27 -10.21
N PHE A 115 6.33 -0.81 -9.46
CA PHE A 115 6.50 -0.81 -8.01
C PHE A 115 7.86 -0.26 -7.57
N ALA A 116 8.93 -0.55 -8.31
CA ALA A 116 10.29 -0.11 -7.96
C ALA A 116 10.48 1.40 -8.10
N GLN A 117 9.61 2.08 -8.86
CA GLN A 117 9.69 3.51 -9.14
C GLN A 117 8.66 4.34 -8.36
N LEU A 118 7.91 3.73 -7.44
CA LEU A 118 6.87 4.43 -6.68
C LEU A 118 7.41 5.57 -5.79
N ASN A 119 8.70 5.62 -5.47
CA ASN A 119 9.31 6.76 -4.75
C ASN A 119 9.93 7.81 -5.67
N ASP A 120 9.97 7.58 -6.98
CA ASP A 120 10.53 8.55 -7.91
C ASP A 120 9.46 9.60 -8.23
N GLN A 121 9.67 10.82 -7.73
CA GLN A 121 8.75 11.93 -7.93
C GLN A 121 8.54 12.27 -9.42
N ALA A 122 9.57 12.15 -10.26
CA ALA A 122 9.43 12.40 -11.69
C ALA A 122 8.61 11.28 -12.36
N TYR A 123 8.81 10.04 -11.93
CA TYR A 123 8.00 8.91 -12.37
C TYR A 123 6.52 9.08 -12.01
N GLN A 124 6.21 9.43 -10.75
CA GLN A 124 4.84 9.67 -10.31
C GLN A 124 4.17 10.81 -11.11
N GLN A 125 4.90 11.90 -11.37
CA GLN A 125 4.40 13.02 -12.17
C GLN A 125 4.13 12.65 -13.63
N ALA A 126 4.92 11.74 -14.21
CA ALA A 126 4.72 11.24 -15.57
C ALA A 126 3.55 10.26 -15.68
N HIS A 127 3.20 9.56 -14.60
CA HIS A 127 2.21 8.48 -14.58
C HIS A 127 1.01 8.78 -13.66
N GLN A 128 0.54 10.03 -13.65
CA GLN A 128 -0.60 10.45 -12.82
C GLN A 128 -1.88 9.63 -13.08
N ASN A 129 -2.02 9.06 -14.28
CA ASN A 129 -3.13 8.18 -14.66
C ASN A 129 -3.15 6.83 -13.93
N GLY A 130 -2.05 6.41 -13.30
CA GLY A 130 -2.00 5.21 -12.43
C GLY A 130 -2.50 5.45 -11.01
N PHE A 131 -2.77 6.71 -10.64
CA PHE A 131 -3.27 7.11 -9.32
C PHE A 131 -4.77 7.40 -9.39
N ILE A 132 -5.56 6.58 -8.73
CA ILE A 132 -7.01 6.65 -8.70
C ILE A 132 -7.45 7.48 -7.50
N GLN A 133 -8.15 8.59 -7.78
CA GLN A 133 -8.74 9.41 -6.73
C GLN A 133 -9.98 8.73 -6.16
N GLY A 134 -10.02 8.55 -4.84
CA GLY A 134 -11.09 7.87 -4.13
C GLY A 134 -10.65 6.56 -3.48
N ALA A 135 -11.58 5.94 -2.76
CA ALA A 135 -11.35 4.70 -2.04
C ALA A 135 -11.63 3.49 -2.94
N ALA A 136 -10.64 2.60 -3.06
CA ALA A 136 -10.78 1.26 -3.60
C ALA A 136 -11.38 0.27 -2.59
N PHE A 137 -11.19 0.54 -1.29
CA PHE A 137 -11.61 -0.28 -0.17
C PHE A 137 -12.36 0.60 0.84
N THR A 138 -13.57 0.20 1.20
CA THR A 138 -14.34 0.85 2.27
C THR A 138 -14.83 -0.14 3.30
N GLY A 139 -14.86 0.25 4.56
CA GLY A 139 -15.36 -0.58 5.65
C GLY A 139 -14.90 -0.10 7.02
N THR A 140 -14.70 -1.04 7.93
CA THR A 140 -14.21 -0.76 9.28
C THR A 140 -13.18 -1.78 9.73
N TYR A 141 -12.29 -1.39 10.64
CA TYR A 141 -11.34 -2.26 11.31
C TYR A 141 -11.20 -1.88 12.79
N THR A 142 -10.61 -2.77 13.58
CA THR A 142 -10.54 -2.74 15.06
C THR A 142 -11.87 -3.01 15.76
N SER A 143 -11.79 -3.40 17.03
CA SER A 143 -12.99 -3.62 17.86
C SER A 143 -13.77 -2.33 18.13
N THR A 144 -13.13 -1.17 17.94
CA THR A 144 -13.76 0.16 18.04
C THR A 144 -14.40 0.64 16.74
N GLY A 145 -14.29 -0.11 15.64
CA GLY A 145 -14.94 0.22 14.36
C GLY A 145 -14.36 1.45 13.65
N LYS A 146 -13.04 1.62 13.68
CA LYS A 146 -12.35 2.67 12.90
C LYS A 146 -12.65 2.53 11.41
N ALA A 147 -12.92 3.65 10.76
CA ALA A 147 -13.33 3.68 9.35
C ALA A 147 -12.17 3.45 8.38
N ILE A 148 -12.51 2.82 7.25
CA ILE A 148 -11.68 2.67 6.05
C ILE A 148 -12.47 3.30 4.90
N PRO A 149 -11.94 4.32 4.20
CA PRO A 149 -10.89 5.22 4.66
C PRO A 149 -11.34 6.04 5.89
N PRO A 150 -10.43 6.75 6.58
CA PRO A 150 -10.76 7.62 7.70
C PRO A 150 -11.67 8.78 7.27
N ALA A 151 -12.63 9.14 8.11
CA ALA A 151 -13.53 10.24 7.84
C ALA A 151 -12.78 11.57 7.69
N GLY A 152 -13.15 12.37 6.68
CA GLY A 152 -12.55 13.69 6.43
C GLY A 152 -11.17 13.67 5.79
N SER A 153 -10.68 12.51 5.35
CA SER A 153 -9.43 12.37 4.61
C SER A 153 -9.65 12.32 3.10
N SER A 154 -8.64 12.73 2.34
CA SER A 154 -8.57 12.47 0.90
C SER A 154 -7.89 11.12 0.68
N THR A 155 -8.44 10.29 -0.19
CA THR A 155 -7.95 8.93 -0.42
C THR A 155 -7.48 8.76 -1.85
N ILE A 156 -6.35 8.09 -2.01
CA ILE A 156 -5.82 7.66 -3.30
C ILE A 156 -5.62 6.15 -3.25
N ALA A 157 -5.96 5.49 -4.35
CA ALA A 157 -5.62 4.11 -4.60
C ALA A 157 -4.73 3.98 -5.84
N LEU A 158 -3.82 3.02 -5.86
CA LEU A 158 -2.97 2.73 -7.01
C LEU A 158 -2.77 1.24 -7.16
N GLY A 159 -2.49 0.81 -8.39
CA GLY A 159 -2.08 -0.55 -8.72
C GLY A 159 -0.66 -0.53 -9.25
N ALA A 160 0.18 -1.48 -8.83
CA ALA A 160 1.56 -1.56 -9.25
C ALA A 160 1.96 -3.01 -9.56
N HIS A 161 2.77 -3.19 -10.60
CA HIS A 161 3.46 -4.44 -10.90
C HIS A 161 4.83 -4.44 -10.23
N GLY A 162 5.11 -5.47 -9.46
CA GLY A 162 6.45 -5.75 -8.93
C GLY A 162 7.12 -6.80 -9.79
N ALA A 163 8.20 -6.43 -10.48
CA ALA A 163 9.06 -7.37 -11.19
C ALA A 163 10.05 -8.06 -10.23
N GLY A 164 10.55 -9.25 -10.60
CA GLY A 164 11.56 -9.95 -9.81
C GLY A 164 11.49 -11.46 -9.95
N GLN A 165 12.10 -12.17 -9.01
CA GLN A 165 12.01 -13.64 -8.95
C GLN A 165 10.58 -14.11 -8.62
N ASN A 166 9.87 -13.34 -7.81
CA ASN A 166 8.48 -13.58 -7.42
C ASN A 166 7.64 -12.35 -7.82
N PRO A 167 7.25 -12.24 -9.10
CA PRO A 167 6.53 -11.07 -9.56
C PRO A 167 5.10 -11.06 -9.03
N PHE A 168 4.56 -9.87 -8.80
CA PHE A 168 3.24 -9.67 -8.19
C PHE A 168 2.53 -8.44 -8.76
N VAL A 169 1.24 -8.34 -8.49
CA VAL A 169 0.49 -7.08 -8.63
C VAL A 169 -0.04 -6.69 -7.25
N GLY A 170 0.32 -5.48 -6.82
CA GLY A 170 -0.13 -4.88 -5.58
C GLY A 170 -1.16 -3.79 -5.85
N VAL A 171 -2.11 -3.62 -4.94
CA VAL A 171 -3.00 -2.48 -4.86
C VAL A 171 -2.88 -1.85 -3.49
N ILE A 172 -2.71 -0.54 -3.47
CA ILE A 172 -2.50 0.22 -2.24
C ILE A 172 -3.56 1.30 -2.19
N GLN A 173 -4.17 1.47 -1.04
CA GLN A 173 -4.96 2.65 -0.71
C GLN A 173 -4.32 3.37 0.47
N GLN A 174 -4.11 4.67 0.29
CA GLN A 174 -3.61 5.57 1.32
C GLN A 174 -4.53 6.76 1.45
N SER A 175 -4.66 7.24 2.67
CA SER A 175 -5.45 8.42 2.98
C SER A 175 -4.56 9.50 3.56
N VAL A 176 -4.84 10.76 3.20
CA VAL A 176 -4.13 11.94 3.67
C VAL A 176 -5.09 12.93 4.30
N SER A 177 -4.65 13.56 5.38
CA SER A 177 -5.32 14.71 6.01
C SER A 177 -4.36 15.88 5.96
N GLY A 178 -4.62 16.84 5.07
CA GLY A 178 -3.63 17.83 4.69
C GLY A 178 -2.44 17.15 4.00
N GLN A 179 -1.25 17.27 4.59
CA GLN A 179 -0.01 16.69 4.06
C GLN A 179 0.44 15.43 4.81
N THR A 180 -0.37 14.90 5.72
CA THR A 180 0.01 13.77 6.58
C THR A 180 -0.78 12.54 6.18
N VAL A 181 -0.08 11.43 5.95
CA VAL A 181 -0.71 10.11 5.80
C VAL A 181 -1.40 9.75 7.10
N VAL A 182 -2.65 9.33 7.00
CA VAL A 182 -3.47 8.92 8.13
C VAL A 182 -3.83 7.45 8.02
N ASN A 183 -3.87 6.79 9.18
CA ASN A 183 -4.20 5.37 9.26
C ASN A 183 -5.68 5.12 8.97
N PRO A 184 -6.04 4.01 8.30
CA PRO A 184 -5.13 2.95 7.89
C PRO A 184 -4.64 3.07 6.45
N ILE A 185 -3.54 2.37 6.17
CA ILE A 185 -3.12 2.00 4.82
C ILE A 185 -3.72 0.62 4.52
N VAL A 186 -4.34 0.47 3.36
CA VAL A 186 -4.84 -0.84 2.89
C VAL A 186 -3.92 -1.32 1.78
N GLN A 187 -3.45 -2.56 1.88
CA GLN A 187 -2.64 -3.20 0.86
C GLN A 187 -3.25 -4.53 0.49
N MET A 188 -3.48 -4.74 -0.80
CA MET A 188 -3.85 -6.02 -1.35
C MET A 188 -2.75 -6.47 -2.32
N GLN A 189 -2.41 -7.74 -2.31
CA GLN A 189 -1.38 -8.28 -3.22
C GLN A 189 -1.87 -9.60 -3.81
N PHE A 190 -1.77 -9.73 -5.12
CA PHE A 190 -1.91 -11.01 -5.79
C PHE A 190 -0.60 -11.80 -5.70
N TYR A 191 -0.68 -13.09 -5.42
CA TYR A 191 0.51 -13.96 -5.32
C TYR A 191 1.23 -14.19 -6.65
N SER A 192 0.60 -13.80 -7.75
CA SER A 192 1.16 -13.86 -9.11
C SER A 192 0.78 -12.60 -9.87
N ASP A 193 1.65 -12.19 -10.79
CA ASP A 193 1.38 -11.15 -11.78
C ASP A 193 0.60 -11.66 -13.00
N THR A 194 0.31 -12.95 -13.09
CA THR A 194 -0.55 -13.54 -14.13
C THR A 194 -1.97 -13.69 -13.58
N ILE A 195 -2.74 -12.61 -13.67
CA ILE A 195 -4.07 -12.54 -13.06
C ILE A 195 -5.13 -12.98 -14.06
N THR A 196 -6.00 -13.87 -13.61
CA THR A 196 -7.11 -14.39 -14.43
C THR A 196 -8.45 -13.80 -13.95
N PRO A 197 -9.32 -13.35 -14.88
CA PRO A 197 -10.67 -12.93 -14.54
C PRO A 197 -11.47 -14.04 -13.82
N GLY A 198 -12.32 -13.62 -12.89
CA GLY A 198 -13.16 -14.50 -12.09
C GLY A 198 -12.91 -14.37 -10.58
N ALA A 199 -13.47 -15.32 -9.82
CA ALA A 199 -13.35 -15.34 -8.38
C ALA A 199 -11.91 -15.64 -7.95
N ASN A 200 -11.36 -14.75 -7.13
CA ASN A 200 -10.03 -14.86 -6.56
C ASN A 200 -10.17 -14.83 -5.02
N PRO A 201 -9.92 -15.97 -4.34
CA PRO A 201 -9.97 -16.01 -2.88
C PRO A 201 -8.86 -15.17 -2.25
N ILE A 202 -9.22 -14.51 -1.14
CA ILE A 202 -8.33 -13.73 -0.29
C ILE A 202 -8.10 -14.51 1.00
N GLY A 203 -6.85 -14.77 1.32
CA GLY A 203 -6.47 -15.45 2.56
C GLY A 203 -4.96 -15.63 2.67
N LEU A 204 -4.54 -16.62 3.46
CA LEU A 204 -3.14 -16.93 3.76
C LEU A 204 -2.77 -18.39 3.45
N THR A 205 -3.56 -19.08 2.65
CA THR A 205 -3.34 -20.48 2.27
C THR A 205 -2.77 -20.57 0.86
N GLU A 206 -2.18 -21.71 0.52
CA GLU A 206 -1.65 -21.96 -0.83
C GLU A 206 -2.72 -21.96 -1.93
N SER A 207 -4.00 -22.17 -1.58
CA SER A 207 -5.10 -22.06 -2.54
C SER A 207 -5.57 -20.63 -2.78
N ASP A 208 -5.18 -19.70 -1.92
CA ASP A 208 -5.56 -18.29 -2.05
C ASP A 208 -4.81 -17.65 -3.24
N LYS A 209 -5.41 -16.61 -3.83
CA LYS A 209 -4.86 -15.91 -5.00
C LYS A 209 -4.39 -14.51 -4.69
N ALA A 210 -4.92 -13.95 -3.61
CA ALA A 210 -4.51 -12.67 -3.10
C ALA A 210 -4.50 -12.69 -1.58
N MET A 211 -3.88 -11.66 -1.03
CA MET A 211 -3.91 -11.35 0.39
C MET A 211 -4.21 -9.88 0.60
N LEU A 212 -4.80 -9.58 1.75
CA LEU A 212 -5.24 -8.24 2.11
C LEU A 212 -4.76 -7.91 3.52
N PHE A 213 -4.07 -6.78 3.66
CA PHE A 213 -3.56 -6.27 4.92
C PHE A 213 -4.10 -4.87 5.17
N ILE A 214 -4.47 -4.63 6.43
CA ILE A 214 -4.72 -3.30 6.98
C ILE A 214 -3.55 -2.96 7.87
N MET A 215 -2.90 -1.83 7.61
CA MET A 215 -1.71 -1.40 8.33
C MET A 215 -1.93 -0.05 8.98
N ASP A 216 -1.41 0.09 10.20
CA ASP A 216 -1.31 1.37 10.89
C ASP A 216 0.15 1.83 10.89
N SER A 217 0.37 3.09 10.57
CA SER A 217 1.62 3.79 10.85
C SER A 217 1.74 4.07 12.35
N GLN A 218 2.90 3.72 12.92
CA GLN A 218 3.32 3.99 14.29
C GLN A 218 4.61 4.85 14.27
N GLY A 219 4.52 6.06 13.74
CA GLY A 219 5.68 6.94 13.57
C GLY A 219 6.51 6.55 12.35
N SER A 220 7.73 6.09 12.56
CA SER A 220 8.64 5.69 11.46
C SER A 220 8.50 4.23 11.02
N SER A 221 7.64 3.46 11.67
CA SER A 221 7.37 2.06 11.33
C SER A 221 5.88 1.84 11.06
N SER A 222 5.57 0.82 10.27
CA SER A 222 4.23 0.29 10.05
C SER A 222 4.03 -0.96 10.91
N CYS A 223 2.77 -1.29 11.19
CA CYS A 223 2.38 -2.57 11.77
C CYS A 223 1.14 -3.11 11.06
N ILE A 224 1.00 -4.44 11.03
CA ILE A 224 -0.18 -5.12 10.51
C ILE A 224 -1.26 -5.10 11.60
N ALA A 225 -2.32 -4.35 11.34
CA ALA A 225 -3.48 -4.22 12.22
C ALA A 225 -4.49 -5.34 11.98
N ALA A 226 -4.73 -5.69 10.72
CA ALA A 226 -5.69 -6.71 10.35
C ALA A 226 -5.34 -7.41 9.04
N ILE A 227 -5.89 -8.61 8.85
CA ILE A 227 -5.73 -9.45 7.67
C ILE A 227 -7.11 -9.80 7.15
N GLY A 228 -7.31 -9.67 5.84
CA GLY A 228 -8.56 -10.01 5.18
C GLY A 228 -8.67 -11.49 4.83
N VAL A 229 -9.86 -12.05 5.02
CA VAL A 229 -10.25 -13.36 4.52
C VAL A 229 -11.60 -13.22 3.82
N GLY A 230 -11.69 -13.71 2.58
CA GLY A 230 -12.89 -13.57 1.76
C GLY A 230 -12.62 -13.86 0.29
N SER A 231 -13.28 -13.14 -0.60
CA SER A 231 -13.05 -13.26 -2.04
C SER A 231 -13.34 -11.95 -2.76
N ILE A 232 -12.62 -11.73 -3.85
CA ILE A 232 -12.89 -10.69 -4.84
C ILE A 232 -13.19 -11.34 -6.18
N ASN A 233 -13.83 -10.59 -7.07
CA ASN A 233 -14.06 -10.97 -8.44
C ASN A 233 -13.28 -10.04 -9.37
N VAL A 234 -12.28 -10.57 -10.06
CA VAL A 234 -11.53 -9.85 -11.09
C VAL A 234 -12.39 -9.79 -12.35
N GLY A 235 -12.85 -8.58 -12.69
CA GLY A 235 -13.65 -8.34 -13.88
C GLY A 235 -12.81 -8.26 -15.15
N ALA A 236 -11.62 -7.65 -15.06
CA ALA A 236 -10.70 -7.52 -16.17
C ALA A 236 -9.24 -7.53 -15.69
N ALA A 237 -8.36 -8.15 -16.48
CA ALA A 237 -6.91 -8.13 -16.29
C ALA A 237 -6.26 -8.10 -17.67
N GLY A 238 -5.41 -7.11 -17.92
CA GLY A 238 -4.74 -6.93 -19.22
C GLY A 238 -3.26 -6.61 -19.01
N ASN A 239 -2.37 -7.43 -19.58
CA ASN A 239 -0.92 -7.26 -19.47
C ASN A 239 -0.41 -7.03 -18.03
N THR A 240 -0.92 -7.81 -17.06
CA THR A 240 -0.59 -7.64 -15.64
C THR A 240 0.85 -8.03 -15.27
N THR A 241 1.61 -8.58 -16.22
CA THR A 241 3.00 -9.04 -16.05
C THR A 241 4.05 -7.95 -16.32
N ALA A 242 3.62 -6.70 -16.50
CA ALA A 242 4.50 -5.57 -16.77
C ALA A 242 3.84 -4.24 -16.35
N GLU A 243 4.67 -3.20 -16.24
CA GLU A 243 4.22 -1.81 -16.21
C GLU A 243 3.30 -1.48 -17.40
N GLY A 244 2.29 -0.64 -17.15
CA GLY A 244 1.31 -0.23 -18.15
C GLY A 244 0.21 -1.26 -18.39
N GLY A 245 0.21 -2.36 -17.62
CA GLY A 245 -0.93 -3.27 -17.53
C GLY A 245 -2.18 -2.60 -16.94
N SER A 246 -3.27 -3.35 -16.84
CA SER A 246 -4.55 -2.88 -16.30
C SER A 246 -5.21 -3.99 -15.49
N ILE A 247 -5.99 -3.59 -14.48
CA ILE A 247 -6.77 -4.52 -13.67
C ILE A 247 -8.04 -3.84 -13.15
N SER A 248 -9.12 -4.61 -13.10
CA SER A 248 -10.37 -4.23 -12.48
C SER A 248 -10.91 -5.39 -11.65
N PHE A 249 -11.27 -5.13 -10.40
CA PHE A 249 -11.91 -6.11 -9.52
C PHE A 249 -12.89 -5.46 -8.56
N THR A 250 -13.89 -6.24 -8.19
CA THR A 250 -14.92 -5.85 -7.23
C THR A 250 -15.04 -6.91 -6.15
N GLY A 251 -15.50 -6.54 -4.96
CA GLY A 251 -15.71 -7.46 -3.86
C GLY A 251 -16.54 -6.83 -2.76
N SER A 252 -16.98 -7.64 -1.81
CA SER A 252 -17.69 -7.18 -0.63
C SER A 252 -17.58 -8.20 0.48
N ASN A 253 -17.83 -7.78 1.71
CA ASN A 253 -17.88 -8.64 2.89
C ASN A 253 -16.60 -9.46 3.12
N VAL A 254 -15.43 -8.85 2.89
CA VAL A 254 -14.15 -9.45 3.30
C VAL A 254 -13.99 -9.23 4.80
N LEU A 255 -13.99 -10.31 5.57
CA LEU A 255 -13.83 -10.25 7.01
C LEU A 255 -12.39 -9.93 7.36
N LEU A 256 -12.19 -9.04 8.34
CA LEU A 256 -10.87 -8.68 8.82
C LEU A 256 -10.62 -9.34 10.17
N TYR A 257 -9.43 -9.89 10.34
CA TYR A 257 -9.00 -10.57 11.56
C TYR A 257 -7.75 -9.91 12.11
N HIS A 258 -7.68 -9.77 13.43
CA HIS A 258 -6.43 -9.41 14.07
C HIS A 258 -5.43 -10.56 13.92
N PRO A 259 -4.13 -10.33 13.69
CA PRO A 259 -3.18 -11.42 13.48
C PRO A 259 -3.09 -12.46 14.61
N THR A 260 -3.45 -12.08 15.83
CA THR A 260 -3.50 -13.02 16.98
C THR A 260 -4.79 -13.85 17.06
N ASN A 261 -5.74 -13.64 16.16
CA ASN A 261 -7.04 -14.32 16.17
C ASN A 261 -7.59 -14.44 14.75
N THR A 262 -6.91 -15.23 13.92
CA THR A 262 -7.34 -15.52 12.55
C THR A 262 -8.01 -16.90 12.46
N PRO A 263 -8.74 -17.21 11.37
CA PRO A 263 -9.22 -18.57 11.11
C PRO A 263 -8.10 -19.62 11.01
N TYR A 264 -6.85 -19.19 10.87
CA TYR A 264 -5.65 -20.02 10.80
C TYR A 264 -4.91 -20.11 12.15
N GLY A 265 -5.48 -19.53 13.21
CA GLY A 265 -4.83 -19.40 14.53
C GLY A 265 -4.13 -18.06 14.74
N ASP A 266 -3.26 -18.01 15.74
CA ASP A 266 -2.37 -16.87 15.99
C ASP A 266 -1.17 -16.96 15.05
N ILE A 267 -1.03 -15.96 14.18
CA ILE A 267 0.05 -15.87 13.18
C ILE A 267 1.03 -14.72 13.47
N SER A 268 0.96 -14.12 14.66
CA SER A 268 1.80 -12.97 15.02
C SER A 268 3.30 -13.30 15.05
N ALA A 269 3.65 -14.53 15.42
CA ALA A 269 5.03 -14.99 15.44
C ALA A 269 5.63 -15.10 14.04
N GLN A 270 4.85 -15.58 13.06
CA GLN A 270 5.24 -15.73 11.66
C GLN A 270 5.47 -14.36 11.02
N ILE A 271 4.55 -13.41 11.26
CA ILE A 271 4.69 -12.01 10.86
C ILE A 271 6.00 -11.42 11.43
N THR A 272 6.23 -11.61 12.74
CA THR A 272 7.43 -11.09 13.40
C THR A 272 8.72 -11.75 12.88
N ALA A 273 8.67 -13.04 12.54
CA ALA A 273 9.81 -13.76 11.97
C ALA A 273 10.24 -13.20 10.60
N GLN A 274 9.35 -12.48 9.91
CA GLN A 274 9.59 -11.88 8.62
C GLN A 274 10.05 -10.42 8.71
N GLY A 275 10.22 -9.89 9.93
CA GLY A 275 10.65 -8.51 10.16
C GLY A 275 9.50 -7.52 10.35
N GLU A 276 8.26 -8.01 10.27
CA GLU A 276 7.06 -7.19 10.45
C GLU A 276 6.65 -7.05 11.91
N THR A 277 5.78 -6.08 12.19
CA THR A 277 5.21 -5.91 13.52
C THR A 277 3.70 -6.04 13.50
N VAL A 278 3.13 -6.62 14.55
CA VAL A 278 1.67 -6.69 14.74
C VAL A 278 1.24 -5.50 15.60
N CYS A 279 0.22 -4.77 15.15
CA CYS A 279 -0.31 -3.67 15.94
C CYS A 279 -0.91 -4.20 17.25
N PRO A 280 -0.86 -3.44 18.35
CA PRO A 280 -1.66 -3.77 19.52
C PRO A 280 -3.14 -3.84 19.14
N LYS A 281 -3.87 -4.82 19.70
CA LYS A 281 -5.31 -4.93 19.51
C LYS A 281 -5.99 -3.66 20.05
N GLN A 282 -6.78 -3.00 19.20
CA GLN A 282 -7.50 -1.77 19.51
C GLN A 282 -8.99 -2.02 19.67
#